data_AF-A0AAD4LKB3-F1
#
_entry.id   AF-A0AAD4LKB3-F1
#
_cell.length_a   1.000
_cell.length_b   1.000
_cell.length_c   1.000
_cell.angle_alpha   90.00
_cell.angle_beta   90.00
_cell.angle_gamma   90.00
#
_symmetry.space_group_name_H-M   'P 1'
#
loop_
_entity.id
_entity.type
_entity.pdbx_description
1 polymer ?
#
loop_
_entity_poly.entity_id
_entity_poly.type
_entity_poly.pdbx_seq_one_letter_code
_entity_poly.pdbx_strand_id
1 'polypeptide(L)'
;MPTTPTLISVLLLFLAASAVHAEFSVQTPEFTQCALAQFSWDQTKGPYNVIIANQTDPADLGDHDSTSLSWNVTIPSGWNVMISVEDAEGKEAWSRPITVKPSNNTSCLH
;
A
#
# COMPACT_ATOMS: atom_id res chain seq x y z
N MET A 1 0.25 14.10 40.24
CA MET A 1 -0.64 14.07 39.05
C MET A 1 -0.55 15.42 38.36
N PRO A 2 -0.56 15.54 37.01
CA PRO A 2 -0.22 14.57 35.97
C PRO A 2 1.02 15.03 35.14
N THR A 3 1.75 14.08 34.57
CA THR A 3 2.84 14.32 33.61
C THR A 3 2.25 14.49 32.21
N THR A 4 2.45 15.67 31.62
CA THR A 4 2.03 15.98 30.24
C THR A 4 2.86 15.18 29.25
N PRO A 5 2.28 14.30 28.40
CA PRO A 5 3.04 13.64 27.36
C PRO A 5 3.30 14.62 26.22
N THR A 6 4.57 14.89 25.95
CA THR A 6 4.99 15.65 24.77
C THR A 6 4.83 14.74 23.56
N LEU A 7 3.81 14.98 22.74
CA LEU A 7 3.66 14.30 21.46
C LEU A 7 4.74 14.81 20.50
N ILE A 8 5.75 13.98 20.26
CA ILE A 8 6.76 14.24 19.23
C ILE A 8 6.08 13.93 17.89
N SER A 9 5.58 14.96 17.21
CA SER A 9 5.11 14.85 15.83
C SER A 9 6.32 14.66 14.91
N VAL A 10 6.62 13.41 14.58
CA VAL A 10 7.62 13.06 13.56
C VAL A 10 7.00 13.32 12.19
N LEU A 11 7.22 14.51 11.63
CA LEU A 11 6.87 14.81 10.24
C LEU A 11 7.97 14.25 9.33
N LEU A 12 7.80 13.00 8.87
CA LEU A 12 8.65 12.42 7.83
C LEU A 12 8.14 12.84 6.45
N LEU A 13 8.94 13.63 5.74
CA LEU A 13 8.77 13.82 4.30
C LEU A 13 9.04 12.47 3.62
N PHE A 14 8.04 11.93 2.93
CA PHE A 14 8.28 10.89 1.93
C PHE A 14 9.15 11.53 0.84
N LEU A 15 10.45 11.20 0.83
CA LEU A 15 11.25 11.44 -0.37
C LEU A 15 10.54 10.68 -1.48
N ALA A 16 9.98 11.41 -2.45
CA ALA A 16 9.57 10.83 -3.70
C ALA A 16 10.79 10.07 -4.23
N ALA A 17 10.76 8.74 -4.13
CA ALA A 17 11.71 7.89 -4.82
C ALA A 17 11.58 8.25 -6.29
N SER A 18 12.52 9.08 -6.79
CA SER A 18 12.75 9.22 -8.21
C SER A 18 12.91 7.80 -8.73
N ALA A 19 12.07 7.39 -9.67
CA ALA A 19 12.00 6.04 -10.24
C ALA A 19 13.41 5.47 -10.48
N VAL A 20 13.97 4.85 -9.44
CA VAL A 20 15.00 3.83 -9.55
C VAL A 20 14.29 2.80 -10.40
N HIS A 21 14.81 2.57 -11.61
CA HIS A 21 14.16 1.81 -12.67
C HIS A 21 13.49 0.56 -12.09
N ALA A 22 12.21 0.65 -11.77
CA ALA A 22 11.43 -0.51 -11.41
C ALA A 22 11.39 -1.37 -12.66
N GLU A 23 11.73 -2.64 -12.53
CA GLU A 23 11.86 -3.54 -13.68
C GLU A 23 10.51 -3.77 -14.38
N PHE A 24 9.42 -3.43 -13.69
CA PHE A 24 8.06 -3.36 -14.19
C PHE A 24 7.26 -2.27 -13.47
N SER A 25 6.04 -1.99 -13.94
CA SER A 25 5.17 -0.96 -13.37
C SER A 25 4.05 -1.55 -12.51
N VAL A 26 3.69 -0.84 -11.44
CA VAL A 26 2.50 -1.11 -10.62
C VAL A 26 1.55 0.07 -10.74
N GLN A 27 0.27 -0.21 -11.02
CA GLN A 27 -0.74 0.84 -11.09
C GLN A 27 -0.90 1.54 -9.74
N THR A 28 -1.20 2.83 -9.78
CA THR A 28 -1.55 3.62 -8.59
C THR A 28 -3.05 3.89 -8.59
N PRO A 29 -3.88 3.01 -8.00
CA PRO A 29 -5.32 3.19 -7.91
C PRO A 29 -5.69 4.25 -6.86
N GLU A 30 -6.99 4.54 -6.77
CA GLU A 30 -7.55 5.21 -5.59
C GLU A 30 -7.99 4.17 -4.56
N PHE A 31 -7.62 4.38 -3.29
CA PHE A 31 -8.11 3.59 -2.17
C PHE A 31 -9.13 4.38 -1.37
N THR A 32 -10.24 3.73 -1.01
CA THR A 32 -11.27 4.27 -0.11
C THR A 32 -11.42 3.30 1.05
N GLN A 33 -11.39 3.81 2.27
CA GLN A 33 -11.52 3.00 3.49
C GLN A 33 -12.75 2.08 3.43
N CYS A 34 -12.56 0.79 3.75
CA CYS A 34 -13.60 -0.24 3.76
C CYS A 34 -14.40 -0.34 2.45
N ALA A 35 -13.73 -0.10 1.32
CA ALA A 35 -14.27 -0.33 -0.01
C ALA A 35 -13.37 -1.29 -0.80
N LEU A 36 -13.95 -1.94 -1.80
CA LEU A 36 -13.20 -2.76 -2.74
C LEU A 36 -12.37 -1.86 -3.66
N ALA A 37 -11.06 -2.12 -3.72
CA ALA A 37 -10.15 -1.54 -4.70
C ALA A 37 -9.68 -2.64 -5.66
N GLN A 38 -9.39 -2.25 -6.89
CA GLN A 38 -8.77 -3.13 -7.87
C GLN A 38 -7.56 -2.45 -8.48
N PHE A 39 -6.48 -3.21 -8.63
CA PHE A 39 -5.23 -2.73 -9.22
C PHE A 39 -4.50 -3.85 -9.94
N SER A 40 -3.54 -3.48 -10.77
CA SER A 40 -2.74 -4.40 -11.57
C SER A 40 -1.30 -3.93 -11.69
N TRP A 41 -0.45 -4.82 -12.20
CA TRP A 41 0.94 -4.58 -12.53
C TRP A 41 1.28 -5.21 -13.89
N ASP A 42 2.43 -4.85 -14.45
CA ASP A 42 2.87 -5.46 -15.71
C ASP A 42 3.22 -6.94 -15.50
N GLN A 43 3.04 -7.75 -16.55
CA GLN A 43 3.36 -9.17 -16.48
C GLN A 43 4.88 -9.40 -16.51
N THR A 44 5.40 -10.07 -15.48
CA THR A 44 6.76 -10.63 -15.43
C THR A 44 6.70 -12.15 -15.18
N LYS A 45 7.35 -12.68 -14.13
CA LYS A 45 7.38 -14.10 -13.78
C LYS A 45 6.75 -14.31 -12.41
N GLY A 46 5.48 -14.73 -12.41
CA GLY A 46 4.77 -15.09 -11.19
C GLY A 46 5.31 -16.37 -10.52
N PRO A 47 4.84 -16.67 -9.29
CA PRO A 47 3.86 -15.90 -8.52
C PRO A 47 4.37 -14.53 -8.05
N TYR A 48 3.46 -13.64 -7.71
CA TYR A 48 3.73 -12.27 -7.26
C TYR A 48 3.34 -12.11 -5.80
N ASN A 49 4.29 -11.78 -4.94
CA ASN A 49 4.00 -11.37 -3.57
C ASN A 49 3.52 -9.90 -3.58
N VAL A 50 2.41 -9.62 -2.91
CA VAL A 50 1.81 -8.27 -2.91
C VAL A 50 1.66 -7.75 -1.48
N ILE A 51 2.27 -6.59 -1.21
CA ILE A 51 2.22 -5.94 0.10
C ILE A 51 1.67 -4.52 -0.04
N ILE A 52 0.71 -4.14 0.80
CA ILE A 52 0.32 -2.74 1.01
C ILE A 52 1.21 -2.17 2.10
N ALA A 53 2.32 -1.58 1.68
CA ALA A 53 3.33 -1.05 2.56
C ALA A 53 2.88 0.28 3.21
N ASN A 54 3.10 0.37 4.51
CA ASN A 54 3.04 1.61 5.28
C ASN A 54 4.02 1.54 6.47
N GLN A 55 4.15 2.63 7.24
CA GLN A 55 5.16 2.72 8.30
C GLN A 55 4.82 1.97 9.59
N THR A 56 3.56 1.61 9.79
CA THR A 56 3.05 1.12 11.09
C THR A 56 2.70 -0.35 11.05
N ASP A 57 1.93 -0.75 10.05
CA ASP A 57 1.32 -2.08 9.93
C ASP A 57 1.07 -2.42 8.46
N PRO A 58 2.09 -2.92 7.73
CA PRO A 58 1.93 -3.30 6.33
C PRO A 58 0.94 -4.47 6.19
N ALA A 59 0.03 -4.39 5.23
CA ALA A 59 -0.88 -5.49 4.94
C ALA A 59 -0.27 -6.41 3.89
N ASP A 60 0.08 -7.63 4.29
CA ASP A 60 0.50 -8.69 3.38
C ASP A 60 -0.73 -9.33 2.72
N LEU A 61 -0.82 -9.24 1.39
CA LEU A 61 -1.91 -9.81 0.61
C LEU A 61 -1.56 -11.18 0.02
N GLY A 62 -0.35 -11.70 0.29
CA GLY A 62 0.15 -13.00 -0.13
C GLY A 62 0.61 -13.07 -1.59
N ASP A 63 0.80 -14.32 -2.05
CA ASP A 63 1.26 -14.65 -3.40
C ASP A 63 0.09 -14.85 -4.37
N HIS A 64 0.21 -14.30 -5.58
CA HIS A 64 -0.83 -14.35 -6.63
C HIS A 64 -0.25 -14.80 -7.97
N ASP A 65 -0.98 -15.65 -8.71
CA ASP A 65 -0.59 -16.05 -10.08
C ASP A 65 -1.07 -15.06 -11.16
N SER A 66 -2.00 -14.16 -10.81
CA SER A 66 -2.52 -13.12 -11.70
C SER A 66 -1.69 -11.84 -11.62
N THR A 67 -1.85 -10.97 -12.61
CA THR A 67 -1.26 -9.61 -12.62
C THR A 67 -2.22 -8.54 -12.13
N SER A 68 -3.31 -8.94 -11.47
CA SER A 68 -4.32 -8.04 -10.92
C SER A 68 -4.93 -8.63 -9.66
N LEU A 69 -5.34 -7.76 -8.75
CA LEU A 69 -5.91 -8.12 -7.46
C LEU A 69 -7.08 -7.19 -7.11
N SER A 70 -8.14 -7.76 -6.56
CA SER A 70 -9.22 -7.04 -5.90
C SER A 70 -9.08 -7.22 -4.39
N TRP A 71 -9.02 -6.11 -3.65
CA TRP A 71 -8.78 -6.10 -2.22
C TRP A 71 -9.75 -5.16 -1.52
N ASN A 72 -10.32 -5.60 -0.40
CA ASN A 72 -11.12 -4.72 0.46
C ASN A 72 -10.17 -3.92 1.34
N VAL A 73 -10.11 -2.61 1.14
CA VAL A 73 -9.14 -1.71 1.80
C VAL A 73 -9.42 -1.66 3.32
N THR A 74 -8.65 -2.43 4.09
CA THR A 74 -8.72 -2.48 5.56
C THR A 74 -7.87 -1.40 6.24
N ILE A 75 -7.31 -0.48 5.45
CA ILE A 75 -6.48 0.62 5.95
C ILE A 75 -7.36 1.84 6.24
N PRO A 76 -7.19 2.49 7.41
CA PRO A 76 -7.93 3.70 7.76
C PRO A 76 -7.61 4.88 6.84
N SER A 77 -8.60 5.77 6.67
CA SER A 77 -8.44 6.98 5.86
C SER A 77 -7.37 7.93 6.40
N GLY A 78 -6.75 8.70 5.50
CA GLY A 78 -5.66 9.62 5.81
C GLY A 78 -4.28 8.95 5.89
N TRP A 79 -4.21 7.62 5.87
CA TRP A 79 -2.92 6.92 5.78
C TRP A 79 -2.34 7.03 4.38
N ASN A 80 -1.02 7.16 4.32
CA ASN A 80 -0.25 7.08 3.08
C ASN A 80 0.35 5.67 2.96
N VAL A 81 0.03 5.01 1.86
CA VAL A 81 0.48 3.65 1.56
C VAL A 81 1.09 3.57 0.16
N MET A 82 1.80 2.49 -0.12
CA MET A 82 2.26 2.12 -1.45
C MET A 82 1.99 0.63 -1.66
N ILE A 83 1.79 0.23 -2.91
CA ILE A 83 1.71 -1.19 -3.28
C ILE A 83 3.12 -1.61 -3.66
N SER A 84 3.68 -2.59 -2.95
CA SER A 84 4.86 -3.35 -3.38
C SER A 84 4.38 -4.63 -4.06
N VAL A 85 5.01 -4.95 -5.18
CA VAL A 85 4.85 -6.23 -5.87
C VAL A 85 6.25 -6.78 -6.12
N GLU A 86 6.52 -7.98 -5.62
CA GLU A 86 7.74 -8.75 -5.88
C GLU A 86 7.39 -9.99 -6.70
N ASP A 87 8.12 -10.26 -7.79
CA ASP A 87 7.92 -11.45 -8.61
C ASP A 87 8.78 -12.64 -8.15
N ALA A 88 8.62 -13.80 -8.78
CA ALA A 88 9.30 -15.03 -8.39
C ALA A 88 10.82 -15.03 -8.65
N GLU A 89 11.36 -13.99 -9.29
CA GLU A 89 12.80 -13.78 -9.47
C GLU A 89 13.37 -12.74 -8.48
N GLY A 90 12.53 -12.23 -7.56
CA GLY A 90 12.90 -11.19 -6.60
C GLY A 90 12.94 -9.80 -7.21
N LYS A 91 12.27 -9.59 -8.35
CA LYS A 91 12.17 -8.26 -8.97
C LYS A 91 11.03 -7.53 -8.33
N GLU A 92 11.30 -6.32 -7.85
CA GLU A 92 10.31 -5.54 -7.13
C GLU A 92 9.96 -4.24 -7.86
N ALA A 93 8.67 -3.90 -7.83
CA ALA A 93 8.16 -2.63 -8.29
C ALA A 93 7.15 -2.05 -7.30
N TRP A 94 7.02 -0.73 -7.33
CA TRP A 94 6.23 0.02 -6.37
C TRP A 94 5.25 0.96 -7.07
N SER A 95 4.04 1.11 -6.52
CA SER A 95 3.14 2.18 -6.93
C SER A 95 3.67 3.55 -6.50
N ARG A 96 3.07 4.63 -6.99
CA ARG A 96 3.22 5.94 -6.33
C ARG A 96 2.51 5.92 -4.97
N PRO A 97 2.80 6.88 -4.06
CA PRO A 97 2.07 7.02 -2.81
C PRO A 97 0.56 7.20 -3.04
N ILE A 98 -0.23 6.50 -2.23
CA ILE A 98 -1.69 6.54 -2.22
C ILE A 98 -2.15 7.05 -0.85
N THR A 99 -2.90 8.15 -0.83
CA THR A 99 -3.60 8.60 0.38
C THR A 99 -4.98 7.95 0.42
N VAL A 100 -5.28 7.17 1.47
CA VAL A 100 -6.56 6.48 1.61
C VAL A 100 -7.69 7.48 1.85
N LYS A 101 -8.70 7.46 0.98
CA LYS A 101 -9.87 8.34 1.05
C LYS A 101 -10.83 7.94 2.18
N PRO A 102 -11.53 8.92 2.78
CA PRO A 102 -12.53 8.66 3.81
C PRO A 102 -13.75 7.92 3.25
N SER A 103 -14.40 7.18 4.15
CA SER A 103 -15.68 6.51 3.94
C SER A 103 -16.49 6.58 5.23
N ASN A 104 -17.82 6.51 5.12
CA ASN A 104 -18.69 6.32 6.29
C ASN A 104 -18.69 4.87 6.79
N ASN A 105 -18.11 3.94 6.03
CA ASN A 105 -17.95 2.55 6.42
C ASN A 105 -16.65 2.38 7.22
N THR A 106 -16.78 1.85 8.44
CA THR A 106 -15.65 1.49 9.33
C THR A 106 -15.65 0.00 9.67
N SER A 107 -16.50 -0.81 9.04
CA SER A 107 -16.72 -2.23 9.39
C SER A 107 -15.52 -3.14 9.12
N CYS A 108 -14.45 -2.60 8.52
CA CYS A 108 -13.24 -3.34 8.19
C CYS A 108 -12.04 -2.96 9.06
N LEU A 109 -12.21 -1.98 9.96
CA LEU A 109 -11.19 -1.53 10.89
C LEU A 109 -11.44 -2.23 12.24
N HIS A 110 -10.70 -3.31 12.49
CA HIS A 110 -10.81 -4.13 13.71
C HIS A 110 -9.45 -4.29 14.38
#